data_AF-A0A2A9CR49-F1
#
_entry.id   AF-A0A2A9CR49-F1
#
_cell.length_a   1.000
_cell.length_b   1.000
_cell.length_c   1.000
_cell.angle_alpha   90.00
_cell.angle_beta   90.00
_cell.angle_gamma   90.00
#
_symmetry.space_group_name_H-M   'P 1'
#
loop_
_entity.id
_entity.type
_entity.pdbx_description
1 polymer ?
#
loop_
_entity_poly.entity_id
_entity_poly.type
_entity_poly.pdbx_seq_one_letter_code
_entity_poly.pdbx_strand_id
1 'polypeptide(L)'
;MIDTGNQPTAEGIFTDRHTAYSFTAEPVTDAELAHLYELAKFAPTAMNSQPLRITFVRTEAGKQRLLPLLAEGNRAKAESAPVIAILAADTDFHEHLPVLLPQNPSAKDGLAANDERRAQMALNNAWLQSGAFILAVRAVGLDAGPMGGIDAAGIDQEFFAGTSLKTILVVNIGHVADGGSFPRNPRLSFGDAVSLA
;
A
#
# COMPACT_ATOMS: atom_id res chain seq x y z
N MET A 1 -0.96 -24.85 7.75
CA MET A 1 0.38 -25.13 7.19
C MET A 1 0.44 -24.42 5.86
N ILE A 2 1.35 -23.47 5.70
CA ILE A 2 1.52 -22.73 4.43
C ILE A 2 2.22 -23.68 3.47
N ASP A 3 1.68 -23.79 2.26
CA ASP A 3 2.29 -24.55 1.17
C ASP A 3 3.71 -24.01 0.90
N THR A 4 4.71 -24.85 1.16
CA THR A 4 6.14 -24.54 0.94
C THR A 4 6.58 -24.81 -0.49
N GLY A 5 5.68 -25.21 -1.39
CA GLY A 5 5.99 -25.65 -2.74
C GLY A 5 6.54 -24.57 -3.67
N ASN A 6 6.33 -23.28 -3.37
CA ASN A 6 6.91 -22.19 -4.16
C ASN A 6 7.13 -20.93 -3.31
N GLN A 7 8.19 -20.95 -2.49
CA GLN A 7 8.65 -19.73 -1.80
C GLN A 7 8.96 -18.65 -2.85
N PRO A 8 8.47 -17.40 -2.70
CA PRO A 8 8.79 -16.34 -3.63
C PRO A 8 10.30 -16.07 -3.63
N THR A 9 10.90 -16.02 -4.81
CA THR A 9 12.30 -15.62 -4.96
C THR A 9 12.42 -14.09 -4.97
N ALA A 10 13.64 -13.57 -4.76
CA ALA A 10 13.89 -12.15 -4.91
C ALA A 10 13.53 -11.69 -6.34
N GLU A 11 13.90 -12.47 -7.34
CA GLU A 11 13.55 -12.25 -8.75
C GLU A 11 12.03 -12.23 -8.94
N GLY A 12 11.32 -13.20 -8.35
CA GLY A 12 9.86 -13.30 -8.37
C GLY A 12 9.16 -12.04 -7.84
N ILE A 13 9.73 -11.40 -6.82
CA ILE A 13 9.16 -10.18 -6.21
C ILE A 13 9.57 -8.92 -6.98
N PHE A 14 10.83 -8.80 -7.37
CA PHE A 14 11.42 -7.56 -7.88
C PHE A 14 11.44 -7.46 -9.41
N THR A 15 11.81 -8.53 -10.12
CA THR A 15 12.06 -8.52 -11.57
C THR A 15 10.97 -9.17 -12.39
N ASP A 16 10.36 -10.25 -11.90
CA ASP A 16 9.47 -11.07 -12.71
C ASP A 16 8.03 -10.56 -12.61
N ARG A 17 7.59 -10.14 -11.41
CA ARG A 17 6.26 -9.55 -11.23
C ARG A 17 6.20 -8.10 -11.69
N HIS A 18 5.17 -7.82 -12.48
CA HIS A 18 4.90 -6.53 -13.11
C HIS A 18 3.71 -5.84 -12.44
N THR A 19 3.40 -4.62 -12.86
CA THR A 19 2.13 -3.97 -12.48
C THR A 19 0.98 -4.70 -13.16
N ALA A 20 0.01 -5.16 -12.38
CA ALA A 20 -1.22 -5.77 -12.90
C ALA A 20 -2.26 -4.71 -13.28
N TYR A 21 -2.92 -4.93 -14.42
CA TYR A 21 -3.96 -4.08 -15.00
C TYR A 21 -5.29 -4.82 -15.20
N SER A 22 -5.30 -6.15 -15.09
CA SER A 22 -6.51 -6.97 -15.11
C SER A 22 -6.28 -8.22 -14.26
N PHE A 23 -7.33 -8.69 -13.59
CA PHE A 23 -7.26 -9.78 -12.63
C PHE A 23 -8.25 -10.90 -12.95
N THR A 24 -7.94 -12.11 -12.51
CA THR A 24 -8.87 -13.24 -12.55
C THR A 24 -9.98 -13.06 -11.50
N ALA A 25 -11.01 -13.91 -11.57
CA ALA A 25 -12.07 -13.97 -10.56
C ALA A 25 -11.66 -14.76 -9.29
N GLU A 26 -10.41 -15.22 -9.20
CA GLU A 26 -9.92 -15.97 -8.05
C GLU A 26 -10.01 -15.10 -6.78
N PRO A 27 -10.68 -15.59 -5.71
CA PRO A 27 -10.90 -14.79 -4.53
C PRO A 27 -9.61 -14.64 -3.72
N VAL A 28 -9.42 -13.44 -3.16
CA VAL A 28 -8.38 -13.20 -2.14
C VAL A 28 -9.00 -13.36 -0.75
N THR A 29 -8.45 -14.29 0.01
CA THR A 29 -8.97 -14.71 1.32
C THR A 29 -8.54 -13.77 2.45
N ASP A 30 -9.28 -13.79 3.55
CA ASP A 30 -8.90 -13.08 4.78
C ASP A 30 -7.52 -13.51 5.30
N ALA A 31 -7.19 -14.81 5.14
CA ALA A 31 -5.91 -15.35 5.57
C ALA A 31 -4.74 -14.79 4.77
N GLU A 32 -4.91 -14.61 3.45
CA GLU A 32 -3.89 -13.97 2.61
C GLU A 32 -3.71 -12.49 2.94
N LEU A 33 -4.81 -11.75 3.16
CA LEU A 33 -4.73 -10.34 3.56
C LEU A 33 -4.10 -10.16 4.95
N ALA A 34 -4.39 -11.06 5.89
CA ALA A 34 -3.75 -11.08 7.19
C ALA A 34 -2.25 -11.39 7.07
N HIS A 35 -1.89 -12.41 6.29
CA HIS A 35 -0.49 -12.78 6.07
C HIS A 35 0.30 -11.64 5.39
N LEU A 36 -0.32 -10.97 4.41
CA LEU A 36 0.24 -9.79 3.76
C LEU A 36 0.57 -8.71 4.81
N TYR A 37 -0.37 -8.37 5.69
CA TYR A 37 -0.15 -7.38 6.74
C TYR A 37 0.96 -7.80 7.72
N GLU A 38 0.99 -9.08 8.10
CA GLU A 38 2.02 -9.63 8.99
C GLU A 38 3.44 -9.47 8.43
N LEU A 39 3.59 -9.47 7.10
CA LEU A 39 4.86 -9.13 6.44
C LEU A 39 5.07 -7.61 6.33
N ALA A 40 4.07 -6.88 5.84
CA ALA A 40 4.18 -5.45 5.53
C ALA A 40 4.47 -4.57 6.76
N LYS A 41 4.01 -4.96 7.95
CA LYS A 41 4.19 -4.17 9.19
C LYS A 41 5.64 -3.99 9.62
N PHE A 42 6.55 -4.86 9.16
CA PHE A 42 7.98 -4.79 9.47
C PHE A 42 8.77 -3.81 8.59
N ALA A 43 8.10 -3.11 7.68
CA ALA A 43 8.72 -2.01 6.94
C ALA A 43 9.30 -0.97 7.91
N PRO A 44 10.57 -0.56 7.75
CA PRO A 44 11.20 0.37 8.67
C PRO A 44 10.51 1.73 8.58
N THR A 45 10.37 2.40 9.73
CA THR A 45 9.87 3.78 9.80
C THR A 45 10.67 4.56 10.83
N ALA A 46 10.79 5.87 10.64
CA ALA A 46 11.38 6.76 11.63
C ALA A 46 10.64 6.59 12.96
N MET A 47 11.40 6.41 14.05
CA MET A 47 10.88 6.18 15.40
C MET A 47 9.93 4.97 15.53
N ASN A 48 10.00 4.00 14.62
CA ASN A 48 9.05 2.89 14.55
C ASN A 48 7.57 3.37 14.50
N SER A 49 7.32 4.54 13.91
CA SER A 49 6.05 5.27 13.97
C SER A 49 4.87 4.59 13.27
N GLN A 50 5.11 3.76 12.26
CA GLN A 50 4.11 2.97 11.54
C GLN A 50 2.81 3.74 11.18
N PRO A 51 2.87 4.87 10.45
CA PRO A 51 1.69 5.68 10.14
C PRO A 51 0.75 5.11 9.07
N LEU A 52 1.15 4.09 8.31
CA LEU A 52 0.29 3.51 7.27
C LEU A 52 -0.98 2.88 7.87
N ARG A 53 -2.12 3.15 7.25
CA ARG A 53 -3.41 2.47 7.46
C ARG A 53 -3.89 1.90 6.13
N ILE A 54 -4.53 0.74 6.21
CA ILE A 54 -4.92 -0.06 5.05
C ILE A 54 -6.41 -0.36 5.17
N THR A 55 -7.19 0.05 4.17
CA THR A 55 -8.61 -0.32 4.06
C THR A 55 -8.80 -1.20 2.84
N PHE A 56 -9.21 -2.46 3.04
CA PHE A 56 -9.51 -3.38 1.95
C PHE A 56 -10.98 -3.24 1.51
N VAL A 57 -11.18 -2.73 0.30
CA VAL A 57 -12.47 -2.63 -0.38
C VAL A 57 -12.69 -3.90 -1.20
N ARG A 58 -13.71 -4.69 -0.82
CA ARG A 58 -13.96 -6.04 -1.38
C ARG A 58 -15.39 -6.26 -1.84
N THR A 59 -16.32 -5.49 -1.28
CA THR A 59 -17.75 -5.62 -1.61
C THR A 59 -18.05 -4.80 -2.85
N GLU A 60 -19.03 -5.25 -3.64
CA GLU A 60 -19.53 -4.49 -4.80
C GLU A 60 -19.96 -3.08 -4.39
N ALA A 61 -20.70 -2.94 -3.28
CA ALA A 61 -21.09 -1.62 -2.76
C ALA A 61 -19.88 -0.73 -2.44
N GLY A 62 -18.81 -1.29 -1.86
CA GLY A 62 -17.58 -0.56 -1.59
C GLY A 62 -16.86 -0.13 -2.88
N LYS A 63 -16.77 -1.03 -3.86
CA LYS A 63 -16.20 -0.72 -5.18
C LYS A 63 -16.98 0.37 -5.89
N GLN A 64 -18.31 0.32 -5.89
CA GLN A 64 -19.15 1.35 -6.53
C GLN A 64 -18.97 2.74 -5.91
N ARG A 65 -18.61 2.83 -4.62
CA ARG A 65 -18.25 4.10 -3.96
C ARG A 65 -16.85 4.58 -4.36
N LEU A 66 -15.90 3.66 -4.51
CA LEU A 66 -14.49 3.97 -4.82
C LEU A 66 -14.25 4.29 -6.31
N LEU A 67 -14.84 3.54 -7.23
CA LEU A 67 -14.57 3.63 -8.67
C LEU A 67 -14.75 5.06 -9.26
N PRO A 68 -15.79 5.84 -8.89
CA PRO A 68 -15.94 7.21 -9.37
C PRO A 68 -14.77 8.12 -8.97
N LEU A 69 -14.10 7.82 -7.85
CA LEU A 69 -12.98 8.57 -7.27
C LEU A 69 -11.62 8.17 -7.88
N LEU A 70 -11.61 7.24 -8.83
CA LEU A 70 -10.42 6.91 -9.61
C LEU A 70 -10.47 7.66 -10.95
N ALA A 71 -9.29 8.02 -11.47
CA ALA A 71 -9.17 8.52 -12.83
C ALA A 71 -9.79 7.52 -13.82
N GLU A 72 -10.39 8.01 -14.90
CA GLU A 72 -11.18 7.19 -15.84
C GLU A 72 -10.42 5.94 -16.33
N GLY A 73 -9.16 6.10 -16.75
CA GLY A 73 -8.31 4.99 -17.20
C GLY A 73 -7.91 3.97 -16.12
N ASN A 74 -8.25 4.23 -14.85
CA ASN A 74 -8.00 3.35 -13.72
C ASN A 74 -9.23 2.54 -13.29
N ARG A 75 -10.44 2.86 -13.79
CA ARG A 75 -11.68 2.28 -13.26
C ARG A 75 -11.83 0.81 -13.63
N ALA A 76 -11.69 0.45 -14.91
CA ALA A 76 -11.84 -0.92 -15.36
C ALA A 76 -10.85 -1.89 -14.68
N LYS A 77 -9.59 -1.47 -14.51
CA LYS A 77 -8.59 -2.29 -13.81
C LYS A 77 -8.92 -2.50 -12.33
N ALA A 78 -9.46 -1.48 -11.67
CA ALA A 78 -9.89 -1.58 -10.28
C ALA A 78 -11.15 -2.44 -10.13
N GLU A 79 -12.10 -2.30 -11.04
CA GLU A 79 -13.33 -3.09 -11.06
C GLU A 79 -13.03 -4.59 -11.18
N SER A 80 -12.07 -4.96 -12.04
CA SER A 80 -11.65 -6.35 -12.24
C SER A 80 -10.96 -6.98 -11.03
N ALA A 81 -10.39 -6.18 -10.11
CA ALA A 81 -9.62 -6.70 -8.99
C ALA A 81 -10.54 -7.30 -7.90
N PRO A 82 -10.27 -8.49 -7.35
CA PRO A 82 -11.06 -9.03 -6.25
C PRO A 82 -10.96 -8.18 -4.98
N VAL A 83 -9.81 -7.51 -4.77
CA VAL A 83 -9.59 -6.60 -3.63
C VAL A 83 -8.94 -5.31 -4.11
N ILE A 84 -9.38 -4.18 -3.56
CA ILE A 84 -8.71 -2.89 -3.73
C ILE A 84 -8.29 -2.38 -2.34
N ALA A 85 -7.00 -2.15 -2.11
CA ALA A 85 -6.50 -1.54 -0.90
C ALA A 85 -6.41 -0.02 -1.05
N ILE A 86 -7.04 0.73 -0.15
CA ILE A 86 -6.80 2.16 0.04
C ILE A 86 -5.69 2.30 1.09
N LEU A 87 -4.58 2.91 0.70
CA LEU A 87 -3.45 3.20 1.58
C LEU A 87 -3.50 4.66 1.99
N ALA A 88 -3.54 4.90 3.30
CA ALA A 88 -3.60 6.23 3.87
C ALA A 88 -2.54 6.43 4.95
N ALA A 89 -2.01 7.66 5.04
CA ALA A 89 -1.17 8.09 6.13
C ALA A 89 -2.04 8.58 7.29
N ASP A 90 -1.81 8.08 8.50
CA ASP A 90 -2.43 8.60 9.72
C ASP A 90 -1.63 9.80 10.24
N THR A 91 -2.18 11.02 10.12
CA THR A 91 -1.51 12.22 10.63
C THR A 91 -1.45 12.27 12.16
N ASP A 92 -2.22 11.42 12.85
CA ASP A 92 -2.23 11.29 14.30
C ASP A 92 -1.44 10.06 14.78
N PHE A 93 -0.62 9.42 13.92
CA PHE A 93 0.17 8.23 14.27
C PHE A 93 0.93 8.36 15.61
N HIS A 94 1.34 9.57 15.98
CA HIS A 94 2.07 9.88 17.20
C HIS A 94 1.35 9.41 18.48
N GLU A 95 0.02 9.29 18.45
CA GLU A 95 -0.80 8.75 19.54
C GLU A 95 -0.40 7.31 19.91
N HIS A 96 0.15 6.55 18.95
CA HIS A 96 0.59 5.17 19.15
C HIS A 96 2.05 5.03 19.59
N LEU A 97 2.83 6.11 19.64
CA LEU A 97 4.24 6.05 20.04
C LEU A 97 4.49 5.48 21.44
N PRO A 98 3.63 5.67 22.46
CA PRO A 98 3.80 4.98 23.74
C PRO A 98 3.84 3.45 23.62
N VAL A 99 3.17 2.87 22.62
CA VAL A 99 3.20 1.42 22.32
C VAL A 99 4.38 1.08 21.42
N LEU A 100 4.61 1.89 20.37
CA LEU A 100 5.56 1.58 19.30
C LEU A 100 7.01 1.97 19.62
N LEU A 101 7.20 2.90 20.56
CA LEU A 101 8.48 3.45 20.99
C LEU A 101 8.54 3.52 22.53
N PRO A 102 8.44 2.38 23.24
CA PRO A 102 8.36 2.35 24.70
C PRO A 102 9.60 2.90 25.42
N GLN A 103 10.74 2.99 24.74
CA GLN A 103 11.96 3.63 25.25
C GLN A 103 11.88 5.17 25.26
N ASN A 104 10.93 5.77 24.55
CA ASN A 104 10.72 7.23 24.51
C ASN A 104 9.22 7.57 24.27
N PRO A 105 8.33 7.26 25.23
CA PRO A 105 6.89 7.48 25.08
C PRO A 105 6.52 8.97 24.97
N SER A 106 7.32 9.87 25.56
CA SER A 106 7.14 11.33 25.50
C SER A 106 7.39 11.93 24.11
N ALA A 107 7.94 11.16 23.17
CA ALA A 107 8.14 11.63 21.80
C ALA A 107 6.82 12.01 21.10
N LYS A 108 5.70 11.45 21.57
CA LYS A 108 4.35 11.86 21.20
C LYS A 108 4.15 13.37 21.37
N ASP A 109 4.47 13.93 22.53
CA ASP A 109 4.19 15.33 22.86
C ASP A 109 5.00 16.30 21.97
N GLY A 110 6.25 15.92 21.68
CA GLY A 110 7.10 16.69 20.77
C GLY A 110 6.59 16.73 19.32
N LEU A 111 5.91 15.67 18.88
CA LEU A 111 5.24 15.64 17.56
C LEU A 111 3.88 16.34 17.60
N ALA A 112 3.16 16.26 18.72
CA ALA A 112 1.90 16.98 18.92
C ALA A 112 2.07 18.51 18.87
N ALA A 113 3.23 19.01 19.32
CA ALA A 113 3.55 20.44 19.29
C ALA A 113 3.93 20.98 17.90
N ASN A 114 4.04 20.14 16.86
CA ASN A 114 4.44 20.55 15.52
C ASN A 114 3.69 19.75 14.43
N ASP A 115 2.51 20.25 14.07
CA ASP A 115 1.61 19.63 13.09
C ASP A 115 2.26 19.44 11.72
N GLU A 116 3.00 20.43 11.22
CA GLU A 116 3.66 20.35 9.91
C GLU A 116 4.68 19.23 9.87
N ARG A 117 5.56 19.18 10.88
CA ARG A 117 6.55 18.11 11.02
C ARG A 117 5.87 16.74 11.15
N ARG A 118 4.81 16.65 11.95
CA ARG A 118 4.06 15.41 12.16
C ARG A 118 3.43 14.93 10.84
N ALA A 119 2.73 15.79 10.12
CA ALA A 119 2.10 15.47 8.85
C ALA A 119 3.12 15.03 7.79
N GLN A 120 4.25 15.75 7.65
CA GLN A 120 5.31 15.38 6.72
C GLN A 120 5.95 14.03 7.08
N MET A 121 6.17 13.78 8.37
CA MET A 121 6.69 12.50 8.85
C MET A 121 5.71 11.36 8.59
N ALA A 122 4.40 11.56 8.83
CA ALA A 122 3.36 10.59 8.52
C ALA A 122 3.39 10.21 7.04
N LEU A 123 3.38 11.21 6.16
CA LEU A 123 3.36 11.02 4.71
C LEU A 123 4.60 10.28 4.19
N ASN A 124 5.80 10.74 4.58
CA ASN A 124 7.07 10.14 4.13
C ASN A 124 7.19 8.67 4.55
N ASN A 125 6.82 8.36 5.79
CA ASN A 125 6.90 6.99 6.31
C ASN A 125 5.78 6.10 5.76
N ALA A 126 4.58 6.65 5.51
CA ALA A 126 3.51 5.88 4.86
C ALA A 126 3.86 5.52 3.41
N TRP A 127 4.55 6.38 2.66
CA TRP A 127 5.07 6.03 1.33
C TRP A 127 6.14 4.93 1.38
N LEU A 128 7.07 5.00 2.35
CA LEU A 128 8.04 3.94 2.58
C LEU A 128 7.36 2.60 2.89
N GLN A 129 6.35 2.59 3.78
CA GLN A 129 5.56 1.41 4.07
C GLN A 129 4.72 0.94 2.87
N SER A 130 4.24 1.84 2.01
CA SER A 130 3.48 1.49 0.80
C SER A 130 4.33 0.73 -0.22
N GLY A 131 5.61 1.10 -0.35
CA GLY A 131 6.56 0.33 -1.15
C GLY A 131 6.71 -1.10 -0.63
N ALA A 132 6.91 -1.25 0.69
CA ALA A 132 7.00 -2.57 1.32
C ALA A 132 5.68 -3.37 1.23
N PHE A 133 4.52 -2.71 1.35
CA PHE A 133 3.21 -3.32 1.18
C PHE A 133 3.06 -3.95 -0.21
N ILE A 134 3.46 -3.25 -1.27
CA ILE A 134 3.43 -3.81 -2.64
C ILE A 134 4.33 -5.05 -2.76
N LEU A 135 5.50 -5.04 -2.12
CA LEU A 135 6.39 -6.20 -2.10
C LEU A 135 5.78 -7.36 -1.28
N ALA A 136 5.08 -7.05 -0.18
CA ALA A 136 4.39 -8.05 0.63
C ALA A 136 3.22 -8.70 -0.12
N VAL A 137 2.44 -7.94 -0.90
CA VAL A 137 1.41 -8.49 -1.81
C VAL A 137 2.04 -9.57 -2.71
N ARG A 138 3.19 -9.27 -3.32
CA ARG A 138 3.93 -10.20 -4.17
C ARG A 138 4.50 -11.40 -3.42
N ALA A 139 5.00 -11.17 -2.21
CA ALA A 139 5.56 -12.21 -1.35
C ALA A 139 4.51 -13.21 -0.86
N VAL A 140 3.24 -12.83 -0.76
CA VAL A 140 2.17 -13.79 -0.43
C VAL A 140 1.58 -14.51 -1.65
N GLY A 141 2.15 -14.29 -2.84
CA GLY A 141 1.70 -14.94 -4.07
C GLY A 141 0.74 -14.11 -4.92
N LEU A 142 0.33 -12.93 -4.46
CA LEU A 142 -0.64 -12.07 -5.14
C LEU A 142 0.03 -11.01 -6.04
N ASP A 143 -0.68 -10.54 -7.04
CA ASP A 143 -0.26 -9.45 -7.92
C ASP A 143 -0.80 -8.10 -7.46
N ALA A 144 -0.01 -7.05 -7.71
CA ALA A 144 -0.32 -5.68 -7.30
C ALA A 144 -0.47 -4.76 -8.51
N GLY A 145 -1.53 -3.96 -8.51
CA GLY A 145 -1.75 -2.85 -9.43
C GLY A 145 -1.82 -1.51 -8.69
N PRO A 146 -0.69 -0.91 -8.29
CA PRO A 146 -0.67 0.40 -7.62
C PRO A 146 -1.10 1.54 -8.56
N MET A 147 -1.88 2.50 -8.03
CA MET A 147 -2.50 3.60 -8.77
C MET A 147 -2.43 4.90 -7.97
N GLY A 148 -1.77 5.93 -8.54
CA GLY A 148 -1.78 7.30 -8.00
C GLY A 148 -2.78 8.24 -8.68
N GLY A 149 -3.40 7.84 -9.80
CA GLY A 149 -4.43 8.63 -10.47
C GLY A 149 -5.77 8.51 -9.75
N ILE A 150 -5.90 9.21 -8.62
CA ILE A 150 -7.03 9.15 -7.68
C ILE A 150 -7.45 10.55 -7.22
N ASP A 151 -8.72 10.72 -6.89
CA ASP A 151 -9.21 11.84 -6.09
C ASP A 151 -9.02 11.52 -4.60
N ALA A 152 -7.82 11.81 -4.08
CA ALA A 152 -7.48 11.50 -2.69
C ALA A 152 -8.40 12.20 -1.68
N ALA A 153 -8.78 13.46 -1.94
CA ALA A 153 -9.67 14.21 -1.05
C ALA A 153 -11.10 13.63 -1.07
N GLY A 154 -11.59 13.22 -2.25
CA GLY A 154 -12.85 12.50 -2.38
C GLY A 154 -12.82 11.16 -1.65
N ILE A 155 -11.72 10.39 -1.73
CA ILE A 155 -11.56 9.13 -0.99
C ILE A 155 -11.54 9.38 0.52
N ASP A 156 -10.81 10.40 0.98
CA ASP A 156 -10.78 10.77 2.39
C ASP A 156 -12.18 11.14 2.89
N GLN A 157 -12.94 11.91 2.12
CA GLN A 157 -14.31 12.29 2.47
C GLN A 157 -15.27 11.09 2.47
N GLU A 158 -15.10 10.15 1.55
CA GLU A 158 -16.01 9.00 1.38
C GLU A 158 -15.73 7.89 2.40
N PHE A 159 -14.45 7.60 2.68
CA PHE A 159 -14.03 6.46 3.49
C PHE A 159 -13.53 6.84 4.88
N PHE A 160 -13.07 8.08 5.07
CA PHE A 160 -12.30 8.49 6.26
C PHE A 160 -12.77 9.80 6.88
N ALA A 161 -14.00 10.25 6.58
CA ALA A 161 -14.56 11.46 7.14
C ALA A 161 -14.48 11.49 8.67
N GLY A 162 -13.98 12.60 9.22
CA GLY A 162 -13.81 12.78 10.66
C GLY A 162 -12.60 12.06 11.27
N THR A 163 -11.71 11.49 10.45
CA THR A 163 -10.47 10.87 10.92
C THR A 163 -9.22 11.67 10.49
N SER A 164 -8.07 11.27 11.02
CA SER A 164 -6.73 11.77 10.68
C SER A 164 -6.15 11.16 9.40
N LEU A 165 -6.88 10.27 8.72
CA LEU A 165 -6.33 9.52 7.59
C LEU A 165 -6.31 10.37 6.32
N LYS A 166 -5.19 10.27 5.60
CA LYS A 166 -4.94 10.96 4.31
C LYS A 166 -4.50 9.96 3.27
N THR A 167 -5.33 9.74 2.25
CA THR A 167 -5.09 8.77 1.18
C THR A 167 -3.87 9.16 0.36
N ILE A 168 -3.00 8.17 0.08
CA ILE A 168 -1.77 8.36 -0.70
C ILE A 168 -1.72 7.48 -1.94
N LEU A 169 -2.31 6.28 -1.90
CA LEU A 169 -2.22 5.30 -2.97
C LEU A 169 -3.42 4.35 -2.92
N VAL A 170 -3.87 3.89 -4.08
CA VAL A 170 -4.79 2.74 -4.18
C VAL A 170 -4.07 1.59 -4.85
N VAL A 171 -4.24 0.36 -4.36
CA VAL A 171 -3.58 -0.84 -4.89
C VAL A 171 -4.61 -1.92 -5.18
N ASN A 172 -4.73 -2.29 -6.45
CA ASN A 172 -5.51 -3.46 -6.85
C ASN A 172 -4.74 -4.74 -6.49
N ILE A 173 -5.42 -5.74 -5.94
CA ILE A 173 -4.82 -6.98 -5.43
C ILE A 173 -5.63 -8.18 -5.93
N GLY A 174 -4.94 -9.20 -6.43
CA GLY A 174 -5.52 -10.46 -6.92
C GLY A 174 -4.50 -11.27 -7.71
N HIS A 175 -4.94 -12.22 -8.52
CA HIS A 175 -4.09 -12.90 -9.49
C HIS A 175 -4.21 -12.22 -10.86
N VAL A 176 -3.09 -11.89 -11.48
CA VAL A 176 -3.10 -11.25 -12.80
C VAL A 176 -3.71 -12.18 -13.84
N ALA A 177 -4.61 -11.66 -14.67
CA ALA A 177 -5.18 -12.41 -15.79
C ALA A 177 -4.17 -12.54 -16.95
N ASP A 178 -4.40 -13.49 -17.85
CA ASP A 178 -3.63 -13.60 -19.10
C ASP A 178 -3.69 -12.28 -19.89
N GLY A 179 -2.54 -11.74 -20.27
CA GLY A 179 -2.44 -10.43 -20.91
C GLY A 179 -2.79 -9.23 -20.00
N GLY A 180 -3.00 -9.46 -18.69
CA GLY A 180 -3.33 -8.46 -17.69
C GLY A 180 -2.12 -7.63 -17.22
N SER A 181 -0.96 -7.75 -17.86
CA SER A 181 0.23 -6.94 -17.59
C SER A 181 0.94 -6.58 -18.90
N PHE A 182 1.80 -5.56 -18.84
CA PHE A 182 2.63 -5.15 -19.97
C PHE A 182 4.07 -5.65 -19.81
N PRO A 183 4.84 -5.76 -20.91
CA PRO A 183 6.28 -5.94 -20.83
C PRO A 183 6.96 -4.88 -19.96
N ARG A 184 8.11 -5.22 -19.39
CA ARG A 184 8.86 -4.33 -18.50
C ARG A 184 9.35 -3.12 -19.30
N ASN A 185 8.95 -1.92 -18.88
CA ASN A 185 9.55 -0.68 -19.39
C ASN A 185 11.03 -0.57 -18.99
N PRO A 186 11.85 0.22 -19.71
CA PRO A 186 13.26 0.45 -19.35
C PRO A 186 13.45 0.91 -17.90
N ARG A 187 14.66 0.70 -17.38
CA ARG A 187 15.15 1.25 -16.11
C ARG A 187 16.39 2.08 -16.39
N LEU A 188 16.62 3.12 -15.60
CA LEU A 188 17.87 3.89 -15.68
C LEU A 188 19.06 2.96 -15.51
N SER A 189 20.15 3.25 -16.22
CA SER A 189 21.39 2.51 -16.02
C SER A 189 21.99 2.83 -14.65
N PHE A 190 22.92 1.99 -14.19
CA PHE A 190 23.67 2.27 -12.96
C PHE A 190 24.38 3.63 -13.03
N GLY A 191 24.99 3.95 -14.19
CA GLY A 191 25.72 5.21 -14.38
C GLY A 191 24.84 6.46 -14.36
N ASP A 192 23.57 6.34 -14.75
CA ASP A 192 22.63 7.47 -14.72
C ASP A 192 22.03 7.70 -13.32
N ALA A 193 21.86 6.64 -12.53
CA ALA A 193 21.11 6.69 -11.27
C ALA A 193 22.00 6.68 -10.02
N VAL A 194 23.26 6.27 -10.10
CA VAL A 194 24.13 6.04 -8.93
C VAL A 194 25.43 6.83 -9.05
N SER A 195 25.73 7.63 -8.03
CA SER A 195 27.05 8.24 -7.81
C SER A 195 27.75 7.54 -6.65
N LEU A 196 29.03 7.20 -6.85
CA LEU A 196 29.90 6.67 -5.80
C LEU A 196 30.78 7.83 -5.33
N ALA A 197 30.62 8.24 -4.06
CA ALA A 197 31.33 9.33 -3.43
C ALA A 197 32.03 8.87 -2.16
#